data_AF-A0A5B8I1L3-F1
#
_entry.id   AF-A0A5B8I1L3-F1
#
_cell.length_a   1.000
_cell.length_b   1.000
_cell.length_c   1.000
_cell.angle_alpha   90.00
_cell.angle_beta   90.00
_cell.angle_gamma   90.00
#
_symmetry.space_group_name_H-M   'P 1'
#
loop_
_entity.id
_entity.type
_entity.pdbx_description
1 polymer ?
#
loop_
_entity_poly.entity_id
_entity_poly.type
_entity_poly.pdbx_seq_one_letter_code
_entity_poly.pdbx_strand_id
1 'polypeptide(L)'
;MFPIDEWAERHILEAQKRGELENLSGSGKPLQLDDNSAVPAELRSAYHLMKNSGFLPPELSARKDALTLADLLLVTEPASKEYVELSRQLRALELRLQLSGANTDFLKMPYRHQMISRFEKSQHPDKDD
;
A
#
# COMPACT_ATOMS: atom_id res chain seq x y z
N MET A 1 -37.79 -9.88 5.24
CA MET A 1 -36.70 -8.96 5.57
C MET A 1 -35.65 -9.76 6.31
N PHE A 2 -34.38 -9.69 5.91
CA PHE A 2 -33.32 -10.49 6.53
C PHE A 2 -32.94 -9.88 7.90
N PRO A 3 -32.48 -10.67 8.88
CA PRO A 3 -32.11 -10.17 10.21
C PRO A 3 -31.05 -9.06 10.18
N ILE A 4 -30.19 -9.07 9.17
CA ILE A 4 -29.16 -8.04 8.98
C ILE A 4 -29.76 -6.68 8.59
N ASP A 5 -30.88 -6.68 7.85
CA ASP A 5 -31.59 -5.47 7.44
C ASP A 5 -32.18 -4.78 8.68
N GLU A 6 -32.75 -5.54 9.60
CA GLU A 6 -33.33 -5.00 10.85
C GLU A 6 -32.26 -4.45 11.79
N TRP A 7 -31.09 -5.11 11.85
CA TRP A 7 -29.96 -4.62 12.62
C TRP A 7 -29.41 -3.31 12.05
N ALA A 8 -29.23 -3.24 10.73
CA ALA A 8 -28.80 -2.02 10.05
C ALA A 8 -29.78 -0.86 10.27
N GLU A 9 -31.09 -1.10 10.10
CA GLU A 9 -32.14 -0.09 10.30
C GLU A 9 -32.10 0.50 11.72
N ARG A 10 -31.96 -0.36 12.74
CA ARG A 10 -31.87 0.09 14.14
C ARG A 10 -30.66 0.97 14.37
N HIS A 11 -29.50 0.60 13.82
CA HIS A 11 -28.28 1.40 13.94
C HIS A 11 -28.40 2.76 13.23
N ILE A 12 -29.00 2.81 12.05
CA ILE A 12 -29.23 4.06 11.30
C ILE A 12 -30.15 4.99 12.10
N LEU A 13 -31.26 4.46 12.64
CA LEU A 13 -32.21 5.23 13.44
C LEU A 13 -31.59 5.76 14.75
N GLU A 14 -30.73 4.97 15.39
CA GLU A 14 -30.00 5.43 16.58
C GLU A 14 -29.00 6.55 16.25
N ALA A 15 -28.23 6.41 15.18
CA ALA A 15 -27.30 7.45 14.74
C ALA A 15 -28.01 8.77 14.37
N GLN A 16 -29.17 8.67 13.71
CA GLN A 16 -30.03 9.82 13.43
C GLN A 16 -30.51 10.51 14.71
N LYS A 17 -31.01 9.75 15.70
CA LYS A 17 -31.46 10.31 16.98
C LYS A 17 -30.34 10.99 17.76
N ARG A 18 -29.10 10.51 17.61
CA ARG A 18 -27.91 11.12 18.22
C ARG A 18 -27.39 12.34 17.44
N GLY A 19 -27.98 12.67 16.30
CA GLY A 19 -27.55 13.77 15.44
C GLY A 19 -26.20 13.51 14.75
N GLU A 20 -25.72 12.26 14.72
CA GLU A 20 -24.42 11.89 14.15
C GLU A 20 -24.36 12.12 12.64
N LEU A 21 -25.52 12.23 11.99
CA LEU A 21 -25.64 12.53 10.55
C LEU A 21 -25.82 14.03 10.25
N GLU A 22 -25.91 14.87 11.28
CA GLU A 22 -26.02 16.33 11.13
C GLU A 22 -24.64 16.99 11.12
N ASN A 23 -24.48 18.07 10.34
CA ASN A 23 -23.22 18.84 10.23
C ASN A 23 -21.97 18.04 9.83
N LEU A 24 -22.14 16.95 9.08
CA LEU A 24 -21.02 16.20 8.51
C LEU A 24 -20.13 17.10 7.66
N SER A 25 -18.82 16.83 7.67
CA SER A 25 -17.85 17.51 6.84
C SER A 25 -18.21 17.33 5.36
N GLY A 26 -18.63 18.42 4.71
CA GLY A 26 -19.09 18.38 3.32
C GLY A 26 -20.60 18.30 3.11
N SER A 27 -21.41 18.37 4.18
CA SER A 27 -22.87 18.47 4.07
C SER A 27 -23.28 19.65 3.16
N GLY A 28 -24.15 19.38 2.19
CA GLY A 28 -24.63 20.35 1.19
C GLY A 28 -23.62 20.74 0.11
N LYS A 29 -22.39 20.22 0.14
CA LYS A 29 -21.38 20.46 -0.91
C LYS A 29 -21.47 19.39 -1.99
N PRO A 30 -21.12 19.71 -3.26
CA PRO A 30 -21.03 18.70 -4.30
C PRO A 30 -20.01 17.62 -3.92
N LEU A 31 -20.36 16.36 -4.17
CA LEU A 31 -19.49 15.23 -3.89
C LEU A 31 -18.22 15.31 -4.75
N GLN A 32 -17.06 15.22 -4.12
CA GLN A 32 -15.80 15.04 -4.84
C GLN A 32 -15.71 13.58 -5.30
N LEU A 33 -15.87 13.38 -6.62
CA LEU A 33 -15.70 12.06 -7.21
C LEU A 33 -14.21 11.75 -7.35
N ASP A 34 -13.81 10.60 -6.84
CA ASP A 34 -12.48 10.05 -7.10
C ASP A 34 -12.30 9.75 -8.59
N ASP A 35 -11.11 10.02 -9.12
CA ASP A 35 -10.73 9.63 -10.47
C ASP A 35 -10.57 8.10 -10.55
N ASN A 36 -11.67 7.43 -10.90
CA ASN A 36 -11.74 5.99 -11.08
C ASN A 36 -11.71 5.58 -12.57
N SER A 37 -11.11 6.43 -13.42
CA SER A 37 -11.05 6.18 -14.87
C SER A 37 -10.32 4.88 -15.23
N ALA A 38 -9.36 4.47 -14.40
CA ALA A 38 -8.61 3.22 -14.57
C ALA A 38 -9.37 1.96 -14.07
N VAL A 39 -10.52 2.13 -13.42
CA VAL A 39 -11.31 1.03 -12.85
C VAL A 39 -12.56 0.78 -13.72
N PRO A 40 -12.81 -0.48 -14.14
CA PRO A 40 -14.04 -0.84 -14.84
C PRO A 40 -15.28 -0.42 -14.06
N ALA A 41 -16.33 0.05 -14.74
CA ALA A 41 -17.51 0.65 -14.11
C ALA A 41 -18.15 -0.24 -13.02
N GLU A 42 -18.20 -1.54 -13.28
CA GLU A 42 -18.74 -2.57 -12.39
C GLU A 42 -17.98 -2.70 -11.06
N LEU A 43 -16.70 -2.34 -11.04
CA LEU A 43 -15.81 -2.49 -9.88
C LEU A 43 -15.62 -1.19 -9.09
N ARG A 44 -16.08 -0.04 -9.60
CA ARG A 44 -15.83 1.26 -8.97
C ARG A 44 -16.45 1.38 -7.58
N SER A 45 -17.66 0.86 -7.39
CA SER A 45 -18.36 0.88 -6.10
C SER A 45 -17.62 0.03 -5.06
N ALA A 46 -17.18 -1.16 -5.44
CA ALA A 46 -16.38 -2.05 -4.60
C ALA A 46 -15.03 -1.40 -4.22
N TYR A 47 -14.33 -0.81 -5.19
CA TYR A 47 -13.04 -0.16 -4.95
C TYR A 47 -13.17 1.08 -4.04
N HIS A 48 -14.21 1.89 -4.26
CA HIS A 48 -14.52 3.04 -3.42
C HIS A 48 -14.87 2.62 -1.97
N LEU A 49 -15.65 1.55 -1.80
CA LEU A 49 -15.95 1.01 -0.48
C LEU A 49 -14.69 0.51 0.23
N MET A 50 -13.83 -0.25 -0.47
CA MET A 50 -12.57 -0.76 0.08
C MET A 50 -11.58 0.35 0.45
N LYS A 51 -11.46 1.37 -0.40
CA LYS A 51 -10.65 2.56 -0.13
C LYS A 51 -11.12 3.26 1.15
N ASN A 52 -12.43 3.41 1.31
CA ASN A 52 -13.02 4.09 2.47
C ASN A 52 -12.99 3.24 3.75
N SER A 53 -13.00 1.90 3.63
CA SER A 53 -12.92 0.99 4.78
C SER A 53 -11.48 0.79 5.29
N GLY A 54 -10.49 1.45 4.70
CA GLY A 54 -9.07 1.29 5.04
C GLY A 54 -8.52 -0.09 4.69
N PHE A 55 -9.18 -0.85 3.81
CA PHE A 55 -8.77 -2.21 3.48
C PHE A 55 -7.69 -2.15 2.40
N LEU A 56 -6.45 -2.49 2.78
CA LEU A 56 -5.33 -2.53 1.85
C LEU A 56 -5.43 -3.83 1.03
N PRO A 57 -5.51 -3.76 -0.33
CA PRO A 57 -5.43 -4.95 -1.18
C PRO A 57 -4.27 -5.85 -0.77
N PRO A 58 -4.42 -7.19 -0.82
CA PRO A 58 -3.40 -8.12 -0.34
C PRO A 58 -2.04 -7.91 -1.04
N GLU A 59 -2.06 -7.46 -2.30
CA GLU A 59 -0.86 -7.11 -3.06
C GLU A 59 -0.14 -5.89 -2.47
N LEU A 60 -0.89 -4.88 -2.03
CA LEU A 60 -0.35 -3.68 -1.39
C LEU A 60 0.10 -3.95 0.05
N SER A 61 -0.56 -4.86 0.77
CA SER A 61 -0.11 -5.33 2.08
C SER A 61 1.23 -6.05 1.99
N ALA A 62 1.33 -7.03 1.09
CA ALA A 62 2.57 -7.76 0.86
C ALA A 62 3.72 -6.81 0.44
N ARG A 63 3.43 -5.80 -0.39
CA ARG A 63 4.42 -4.77 -0.75
C ARG A 63 4.90 -3.97 0.46
N LYS A 64 4.00 -3.57 1.36
CA LYS A 64 4.35 -2.87 2.61
C LYS A 64 5.23 -3.75 3.50
N ASP A 65 4.88 -5.02 3.64
CA ASP A 65 5.64 -6.00 4.44
C ASP A 65 7.04 -6.25 3.85
N ALA A 66 7.17 -6.26 2.53
CA ALA A 66 8.45 -6.38 1.85
C ALA A 66 9.38 -5.19 2.14
N LEU A 67 8.82 -3.97 2.14
CA LEU A 67 9.57 -2.75 2.43
C LEU A 67 10.02 -2.69 3.90
N THR A 68 9.14 -3.02 4.84
CA THR A 68 9.51 -3.06 6.27
C THR A 68 10.59 -4.10 6.55
N LEU A 69 10.53 -5.28 5.93
CA LEU A 69 11.60 -6.28 6.03
C LEU A 69 12.93 -5.77 5.44
N ALA A 70 12.89 -5.02 4.34
CA ALA A 70 14.09 -4.42 3.75
C ALA A 70 14.69 -3.34 4.65
N ASP A 71 13.86 -2.50 5.27
CA ASP A 71 14.28 -1.47 6.20
C ASP A 71 14.88 -2.08 7.49
N LEU A 72 14.28 -3.16 8.00
CA LEU A 72 14.83 -3.89 9.15
C LEU A 72 16.20 -4.50 8.84
N LEU A 73 16.38 -5.06 7.64
CA LEU A 73 17.68 -5.58 7.19
C LEU A 73 18.76 -4.50 7.06
N LEU A 74 18.40 -3.24 6.78
CA LEU A 74 19.36 -2.14 6.73
C LEU A 74 19.90 -1.76 8.11
N VAL A 75 19.10 -1.91 9.15
CA VAL A 75 19.48 -1.56 10.54
C VAL A 75 20.13 -2.75 11.27
N THR A 76 19.88 -3.97 10.80
CA THR A 76 20.37 -5.20 11.44
C THR A 76 21.80 -5.54 11.03
N GLU A 77 22.64 -5.96 11.99
CA GLU A 77 24.02 -6.36 11.71
C GLU A 77 24.10 -7.61 10.80
N PRO A 78 24.94 -7.61 9.74
CA PRO A 78 25.01 -8.71 8.78
C PRO A 78 25.44 -10.07 9.36
N ALA A 79 26.10 -10.06 10.52
CA ALA A 79 26.63 -11.25 11.19
C ALA A 79 25.65 -11.88 12.20
N SER A 80 24.49 -11.25 12.43
CA SER A 80 23.50 -11.77 13.37
C SER A 80 22.68 -12.90 12.76
N LYS A 81 22.19 -13.82 13.59
CA LYS A 81 21.24 -14.87 13.15
C LYS A 81 19.93 -14.26 12.63
N GLU A 82 19.54 -13.12 13.18
CA GLU A 82 18.33 -12.37 12.82
C GLU A 82 18.39 -11.85 11.38
N TYR A 83 19.56 -11.40 10.91
CA TYR A 83 19.76 -10.99 9.53
C TYR A 83 19.51 -12.13 8.53
N VAL A 84 19.98 -13.34 8.87
CA VAL A 84 19.79 -14.54 8.03
C VAL A 84 18.32 -14.95 7.98
N GLU A 85 17.58 -14.78 9.07
CA GLU A 85 16.15 -15.08 9.12
C GLU A 85 15.30 -14.06 8.36
N LEU A 86 15.55 -12.76 8.59
CA LEU A 86 14.88 -11.66 7.90
C LEU A 86 15.12 -11.70 6.39
N SER A 87 16.35 -12.00 5.95
CA SER A 87 16.67 -12.12 4.52
C SER A 87 15.98 -13.30 3.85
N ARG A 88 15.82 -14.43 4.57
CA ARG A 88 15.04 -15.59 4.09
C ARG A 88 13.56 -15.23 3.96
N GLN A 89 13.00 -14.53 4.94
CA GLN A 89 11.60 -14.09 4.91
C GLN A 89 11.34 -13.13 3.76
N LEU A 90 12.21 -12.14 3.56
CA LEU A 90 12.11 -11.20 2.44
C LEU A 90 12.16 -11.93 1.10
N ARG A 91 13.08 -12.89 0.94
CA ARG A 91 13.21 -13.66 -0.32
C ARG A 91 12.00 -14.54 -0.60
N ALA A 92 11.43 -15.17 0.43
CA ALA A 92 10.20 -15.95 0.28
C ALA A 92 9.02 -15.05 -0.13
N LEU A 93 8.95 -13.85 0.42
CA LEU A 93 7.89 -12.89 0.13
C LEU A 93 8.05 -12.27 -1.28
N GLU A 94 9.28 -11.97 -1.71
CA GLU A 94 9.59 -11.55 -3.08
C GLU A 94 9.15 -12.60 -4.11
N LEU A 95 9.44 -13.88 -3.88
CA LEU A 95 9.02 -14.97 -4.76
C LEU A 95 7.49 -15.08 -4.85
N ARG A 96 6.78 -14.92 -3.73
CA ARG A 96 5.31 -14.93 -3.74
C ARG A 96 4.74 -13.78 -4.56
N LEU A 97 5.32 -12.58 -4.44
CA LEU A 97 4.92 -11.41 -5.24
C LEU A 97 5.17 -11.62 -6.74
N GLN A 98 6.30 -12.24 -7.11
CA GLN A 98 6.58 -12.56 -8.52
C GLN A 98 5.57 -13.56 -9.09
N LEU A 99 5.22 -14.59 -8.33
CA LEU A 99 4.23 -15.59 -8.74
C LEU A 99 2.81 -15.01 -8.85
N SER A 100 2.47 -14.00 -8.05
CA SER A 100 1.19 -13.28 -8.17
C SER A 100 1.17 -12.23 -9.29
N GLY A 101 2.24 -12.13 -10.08
CA GLY A 101 2.36 -11.16 -11.17
C GLY A 101 2.62 -9.72 -10.72
N ALA A 102 2.99 -9.51 -9.45
CA ALA A 102 3.31 -8.18 -8.93
C ALA A 102 4.75 -7.77 -9.30
N ASN A 103 4.93 -6.49 -9.64
CA ASN A 103 6.26 -5.93 -9.92
C ASN A 103 7.08 -5.87 -8.61
N THR A 104 8.31 -6.41 -8.62
CA THR A 104 9.23 -6.44 -7.47
C THR A 104 10.40 -5.45 -7.58
N ASP A 105 10.44 -4.63 -8.63
CA ASP A 105 11.51 -3.65 -8.90
C ASP A 105 11.62 -2.60 -7.78
N PHE A 106 10.52 -2.36 -7.06
CA PHE A 106 10.50 -1.43 -5.92
C PHE A 106 11.48 -1.81 -4.80
N LEU A 107 11.81 -3.11 -4.63
CA LEU A 107 12.80 -3.55 -3.63
C LEU A 107 14.23 -3.19 -4.04
N LYS A 108 14.48 -2.98 -5.34
CA LYS A 108 15.81 -2.71 -5.91
C LYS A 108 16.03 -1.22 -6.18
N MET A 109 15.04 -0.37 -5.96
CA MET A 109 15.08 1.07 -6.22
C MET A 109 16.26 1.81 -5.55
N PRO A 110 16.58 1.61 -4.25
CA PRO A 110 17.73 2.26 -3.62
C PRO A 110 19.07 1.78 -4.20
N TYR A 111 19.18 0.50 -4.57
CA TYR A 111 20.36 -0.05 -5.23
C TYR A 111 20.55 0.52 -6.65
N ARG A 112 19.44 0.70 -7.40
CA ARG A 112 19.45 1.29 -8.74
C ARG A 112 20.03 2.71 -8.74
N HIS A 113 19.70 3.53 -7.73
CA HIS A 113 20.22 4.89 -7.62
C HIS A 113 21.73 4.93 -7.35
N GLN A 114 22.23 4.01 -6.53
CA GLN A 114 23.67 3.86 -6.27
C GLN A 114 24.44 3.29 -7.45
N MET A 115 23.82 2.42 -8.27
CA MET A 115 24.44 1.95 -9.51
C MET A 115 24.52 3.07 -10.55
N ILE A 116 23.45 3.85 -10.74
CA ILE A 116 23.43 4.98 -11.68
C ILE A 116 24.53 5.99 -11.32
N SER A 117 24.68 6.35 -10.04
CA SER A 117 25.72 7.29 -9.62
C SER A 117 27.14 6.77 -9.83
N ARG A 118 27.37 5.45 -9.71
CA ARG A 118 28.67 4.84 -10.03
C ARG A 118 28.96 4.82 -11.53
N PHE A 119 27.95 4.53 -12.36
CA PHE A 119 28.10 4.58 -13.82
C PHE A 119 28.35 6.00 -14.33
N GLU A 120 27.67 7.01 -13.77
CA GLU A 120 27.92 8.43 -14.07
C GLU A 120 29.34 8.87 -13.69
N LYS A 121 29.85 8.40 -12.54
CA LYS A 121 31.23 8.70 -12.08
C LYS A 121 32.31 8.02 -12.93
N SER A 122 32.01 6.87 -13.55
CA SER A 122 32.94 6.16 -14.43
C SER A 122 32.99 6.71 -15.87
N GLN A 123 32.05 7.58 -16.26
CA GLN A 123 31.96 8.16 -17.60
C GLN A 123 32.68 9.53 -17.73
N HIS A 124 33.17 10.12 -16.63
CA HIS A 124 33.97 11.36 -16.65
C HIS A 124 35.26 11.17 -15.82
N PRO A 125 36.34 10.61 -16.41
CA PRO A 125 37.57 10.34 -15.67
C PRO A 125 38.57 11.50 -15.66
N ASP A 126 38.33 12.65 -16.30
CA ASP A 126 39.29 13.76 -16.30
C ASP A 126 38.60 15.12 -16.29
N LYS A 127 38.69 15.79 -15.14
CA LYS A 127 38.91 17.24 -15.01
C LYS A 127 39.19 17.57 -13.54
N ASP A 128 40.33 17.07 -13.07
CA ASP A 128 41.05 17.73 -11.98
C ASP A 128 42.22 18.49 -12.62
N ASP A 129 42.08 19.81 -12.69
CA ASP A 129 43.15 20.83 -12.73
C ASP A 129 42.62 22.05 -11.94
#